data_AF-U6F7Y5-F1
#
_entry.id   AF-U6F7Y5-F1
#
_cell.length_a   1.000
_cell.length_b   1.000
_cell.length_c   1.000
_cell.angle_alpha   90.00
_cell.angle_beta   90.00
_cell.angle_gamma   90.00
#
_symmetry.space_group_name_H-M   'P 1'
#
loop_
_entity.id
_entity.type
_entity.pdbx_description
1 polymer ?
#
loop_
_entity_poly.entity_id
_entity_poly.type
_entity_poly.pdbx_seq_one_letter_code
_entity_poly.pdbx_strand_id
1 'polypeptide(L)' 'MTIGEALKSVRLHAGISQTEMAAGIVSESFYSKVERGVHAIDAETLIEFCRFIILMLLAFLHKLIISHLLDHFLS' A
#
# COMPACT_ATOMS: atom_id res chain seq x y z
N MET A 1 -14.13 6.67 -10.27
CA MET A 1 -13.10 5.82 -9.64
C MET A 1 -12.17 5.29 -10.71
N THR A 2 -10.99 5.88 -10.81
CA THR A 2 -9.85 5.39 -11.59
C THR A 2 -8.94 4.53 -10.71
N ILE A 3 -7.99 3.80 -11.32
CA ILE A 3 -6.97 3.04 -10.58
C ILE A 3 -6.15 3.97 -9.66
N GLY A 4 -5.78 5.16 -10.15
CA GLY A 4 -5.06 6.15 -9.35
C GLY A 4 -5.84 6.67 -8.15
N GLU A 5 -7.15 6.88 -8.29
CA GLU A 5 -8.03 7.25 -7.16
C GLU A 5 -8.13 6.12 -6.13
N ALA A 6 -8.19 4.87 -6.57
CA ALA A 6 -8.21 3.70 -5.68
C ALA A 6 -6.89 3.54 -4.91
N LEU A 7 -5.74 3.64 -5.59
CA LEU A 7 -4.42 3.58 -4.95
C LEU A 7 -4.22 4.72 -3.94
N LYS A 8 -4.67 5.94 -4.29
CA LYS A 8 -4.67 7.09 -3.37
C LYS A 8 -5.50 6.82 -2.13
N SER A 9 -6.69 6.26 -2.29
CA SER A 9 -7.56 5.90 -1.16
C SER A 9 -6.85 4.91 -0.23
N VAL A 10 -6.31 3.81 -0.77
CA VAL A 10 -5.58 2.80 0.02
C VAL A 10 -4.40 3.42 0.76
N ARG A 11 -3.60 4.24 0.06
CA ARG A 11 -2.46 4.93 0.65
C ARG A 11 -2.84 5.82 1.83
N LEU A 12 -3.90 6.63 1.67
CA LEU A 12 -4.39 7.51 2.73
C LEU A 12 -4.92 6.72 3.93
N HIS A 13 -5.62 5.61 3.69
CA HIS A 13 -6.06 4.72 4.79
C HIS A 13 -4.88 4.07 5.53
N ALA A 14 -3.81 3.75 4.81
CA ALA A 14 -2.58 3.24 5.41
C ALA A 14 -1.76 4.32 6.14
N GLY A 15 -2.06 5.60 5.95
CA GLY A 15 -1.36 6.72 6.58
C GLY A 15 0.06 6.96 6.05
N ILE A 16 0.39 6.46 4.85
CA ILE A 16 1.74 6.57 4.28
C ILE A 16 1.85 7.66 3.20
N SER A 17 3.06 8.16 2.99
CA SER A 17 3.40 9.14 1.97
C SER A 17 3.41 8.53 0.55
N GLN A 18 3.36 9.40 -0.47
CA GLN A 18 3.51 8.96 -1.87
C GLN A 18 4.88 8.32 -2.11
N THR A 19 5.93 8.80 -1.43
CA THR A 19 7.27 8.23 -1.48
C THR A 19 7.30 6.80 -0.96
N GLU A 20 6.67 6.54 0.19
CA GLU A 20 6.61 5.19 0.78
C GLU A 20 5.79 4.23 -0.10
N MET A 21 4.66 4.69 -0.64
CA MET A 21 3.82 3.88 -1.52
C MET A 21 4.52 3.52 -2.83
N ALA A 22 5.30 4.45 -3.40
CA ALA A 22 6.01 4.25 -4.66
C ALA A 22 7.33 3.49 -4.50
N ALA A 23 7.86 3.37 -3.27
CA ALA A 23 9.20 2.89 -3.00
C ALA A 23 9.47 1.51 -3.62
N GLY A 24 10.44 1.45 -4.53
CA GLY A 24 10.86 0.22 -5.21
C GLY A 24 9.93 -0.26 -6.33
N ILE A 25 8.87 0.49 -6.65
CA ILE A 25 7.95 0.18 -7.76
C ILE A 25 8.13 1.20 -8.89
N VAL A 26 8.00 2.49 -8.57
CA VAL A 26 8.14 3.61 -9.51
C VAL A 26 8.72 4.84 -8.79
N SER A 27 9.01 5.92 -9.52
CA SER A 27 9.34 7.19 -8.86
C SER A 27 8.11 7.80 -8.19
N GLU A 28 8.32 8.53 -7.09
CA GLU A 28 7.25 9.30 -6.42
C GLU A 28 6.54 10.24 -7.41
N SER A 29 7.30 10.97 -8.24
CA SER A 29 6.72 11.91 -9.22
C SER A 29 5.79 11.21 -10.22
N PHE A 30 6.16 10.01 -10.67
CA PHE A 30 5.31 9.19 -11.54
C PHE A 30 4.04 8.79 -10.79
N TYR A 31 4.16 8.23 -9.59
CA TYR A 31 3.02 7.83 -8.77
C TYR A 31 2.07 9.00 -8.44
N SER A 32 2.62 10.19 -8.15
CA SER A 32 1.88 11.42 -7.91
C SER A 32 1.01 11.82 -9.12
N LYS A 33 1.51 11.60 -10.35
CA LYS A 33 0.74 11.82 -11.58
C LYS A 33 -0.35 10.77 -11.80
N VAL A 34 -0.11 9.54 -11.39
CA VAL A 34 -1.12 8.45 -11.41
C VAL A 34 -2.28 8.80 -10.48
N GLU A 35 -2.01 9.22 -9.24
CA GLU A 35 -3.06 9.63 -8.29
C GLU A 35 -3.91 10.82 -8.79
N ARG A 36 -3.34 11.67 -9.66
CA ARG A 36 -4.04 12.80 -10.30
C ARG A 36 -4.74 12.44 -11.61
N GLY A 37 -4.64 11.19 -12.07
CA GLY A 37 -5.20 10.76 -13.36
C GLY A 37 -4.47 11.32 -14.59
N VAL A 38 -3.25 11.86 -14.41
CA VAL A 38 -2.44 12.42 -15.50
C VAL A 38 -1.68 11.30 -16.24
N HIS A 39 -1.33 10.22 -15.55
CA HIS A 39 -0.68 9.06 -16.14
C HIS A 39 -1.45 7.77 -15.81
N ALA A 40 -1.58 6.91 -16.81
CA ALA A 40 -2.01 5.53 -16.60
C ALA A 40 -0.82 4.69 -16.09
N ILE A 41 -1.14 3.59 -15.42
CA ILE A 41 -0.19 2.52 -15.13
C ILE A 41 -0.53 1.32 -15.98
N ASP A 42 0.49 0.59 -16.41
CA ASP A 42 0.31 -0.71 -17.06
C ASP A 42 -0.06 -1.81 -16.04
N ALA A 43 -0.41 -2.98 -16.57
CA ALA A 43 -0.85 -4.11 -15.76
C ALA A 43 0.26 -4.65 -14.85
N GLU A 44 1.51 -4.68 -15.31
CA GLU A 44 2.64 -5.19 -14.52
C GLU A 44 2.89 -4.29 -13.31
N THR A 45 2.97 -2.98 -13.52
CA THR A 45 3.10 -1.97 -12.47
C THR A 45 1.93 -2.04 -11.48
N LEU A 46 0.70 -2.26 -11.96
CA LEU A 46 -0.46 -2.44 -11.07
C LEU A 46 -0.32 -3.70 -10.21
N ILE A 47 0.16 -4.81 -10.77
CA ILE A 47 0.40 -6.06 -10.03
C ILE A 47 1.43 -5.83 -8.91
N GLU A 48 2.49 -5.06 -9.18
CA GLU A 48 3.50 -4.69 -8.17
C GLU A 48 2.87 -3.93 -6.99
N PHE A 49 2.02 -2.92 -7.27
CA PHE A 49 1.28 -2.21 -6.23
C PHE A 49 0.34 -3.12 -5.44
N CYS A 50 -0.40 -4.00 -6.12
CA CYS A 50 -1.27 -4.96 -5.45
C CYS A 50 -0.47 -5.89 -4.51
N ARG A 51 0.69 -6.39 -4.97
CA ARG A 51 1.56 -7.23 -4.13
C ARG A 51 2.04 -6.48 -2.90
N PHE A 52 2.47 -5.23 -3.05
CA PHE A 52 2.91 -4.39 -1.93
C PHE A 52 1.80 -4.20 -0.89
N ILE A 53 0.58 -3.86 -1.33
CA ILE A 53 -0.58 -3.68 -0.45
C ILE A 53 -0.91 -4.98 0.30
N ILE A 54 -0.92 -6.12 -0.40
CA ILE A 54 -1.17 -7.43 0.21
C ILE A 54 -0.12 -7.74 1.27
N LEU A 55 1.16 -7.52 0.98
CA LEU A 55 2.25 -7.76 1.93
C LEU A 55 2.12 -6.86 3.18
N MET A 56 1.75 -5.60 3.00
CA MET A 56 1.52 -4.67 4.10
C MET A 56 0.36 -5.13 5.00
N LEU A 57 -0.73 -5.61 4.40
CA LEU A 57 -1.87 -6.17 5.15
C LEU A 57 -1.47 -7.45 5.92
N LEU A 58 -0.72 -8.36 5.28
CA LEU A 58 -0.23 -9.58 5.92
C LEU A 58 0.71 -9.27 7.09
N ALA A 59 1.61 -8.29 6.93
CA ALA A 59 2.50 -7.84 7.99
C ALA A 59 1.72 -7.24 9.18
N PHE A 60 0.68 -6.44 8.89
CA PHE A 60 -0.22 -5.90 9.90
C PHE A 60 -0.94 -7.01 10.67
N LEU A 61 -1.55 -7.97 9.96
CA LEU A 61 -2.29 -9.08 10.57
C LEU A 61 -1.35 -9.94 11.44
N HIS A 62 -0.15 -10.24 10.94
CA HIS A 62 0.84 -10.99 11.70
C HIS A 62 1.20 -10.30 13.02
N LYS A 63 1.42 -8.98 13.00
CA LYS A 63 1.71 -8.19 14.20
C LYS A 63 0.54 -8.17 15.18
N LEU A 64 -0.70 -8.06 14.68
CA LEU A 64 -1.92 -8.07 15.48
C LEU A 64 -2.15 -9.42 16.20
N ILE A 65 -1.94 -10.53 15.49
CA ILE A 65 -2.08 -11.88 16.05
C ILE A 65 -1.03 -12.11 17.14
N ILE A 66 0.24 -11.76 16.87
CA ILE A 66 1.31 -11.93 17.87
C ILE A 66 1.01 -11.10 19.13
N SER A 67 0.54 -9.85 19.00
CA SER A 67 0.24 -9.03 20.17
C SER A 67 -0.83 -9.67 21.05
N HIS A 68 -1.93 -10.17 20.45
CA HIS A 68 -3.00 -10.82 21.20
C HIS A 68 -2.59 -12.15 21.82
N LEU A 69 -1.75 -12.94 21.15
CA LEU A 69 -1.23 -14.18 21.71
C LEU A 69 -0.32 -13.90 22.91
N LEU A 70 0.58 -12.92 22.81
CA LEU A 70 1.46 -12.53 23.91
C LEU A 70 0.67 -12.04 25.13
N ASP A 71 -0.35 -11.21 24.91
CA ASP A 71 -1.22 -10.72 25.99
C ASP A 71 -1.93 -11.88 26.70
N HIS A 72 -2.38 -12.91 25.97
CA HIS A 72 -3.04 -14.09 26.54
C HIS A 72 -2.09 -15.05 27.27
N PHE A 73 -0.84 -15.20 26.82
CA PHE A 73 0.13 -16.12 27.46
C PHE A 73 0.92 -15.49 28.61
N LEU A 74 0.96 -14.15 28.70
CA LEU A 74 1.66 -13.41 29.76
C LEU A 74 0.73 -12.87 30.85
N SER A 75 -0.59 -13.04 30.71
CA SER A 75 -1.62 -12.75 31.72
C SER A 75 -1.97 -13.98 32.56
#